data_AF-A0A5P9CT79-F1
#
_entry.id   AF-A0A5P9CT79-F1
#
_cell.length_a   1.000
_cell.length_b   1.000
_cell.length_c   1.000
_cell.angle_alpha   90.00
_cell.angle_beta   90.00
_cell.angle_gamma   90.00
#
_symmetry.space_group_name_H-M   'P 1'
#
loop_
_entity.id
_entity.type
_entity.pdbx_description
1 polymer ?
#
loop_
_entity_poly.entity_id
_entity_poly.type
_entity_poly.pdbx_seq_one_letter_code
_entity_poly.pdbx_strand_id
1 'polypeptide(L)'
;MHTRSALKSLVRAGLCTTMLIAAGSAAFASNDNFTQCGKASWYKLGGTTASGEPANPNGLTAAHRTLPFGTMVEVTNLSNGKSVTVRINDRGPYSKGRVIDVTYAAAKKLGFIRKGITKVHVSDGPKQVAKNTKQFCR
;
A
#
# COMPACT_ATOMS: atom_id res chain seq x y z
N MET A 1 79.09 43.06 9.61
CA MET A 1 78.60 41.82 8.98
C MET A 1 77.27 42.11 8.28
N HIS A 2 77.25 41.91 6.95
CA HIS A 2 76.15 41.54 6.04
C HIS A 2 74.77 42.24 6.22
N THR A 3 74.45 43.27 5.45
CA THR A 3 73.95 43.33 4.04
C THR A 3 72.45 43.04 3.86
N ARG A 4 71.82 44.00 3.18
CA ARG A 4 70.41 44.11 2.74
C ARG A 4 70.01 42.99 1.76
N SER A 5 68.70 42.75 1.64
CA SER A 5 67.94 42.93 0.38
C SER A 5 66.80 41.92 0.22
N ALA A 6 65.71 42.43 -0.35
CA ALA A 6 64.44 41.79 -0.62
C ALA A 6 64.50 40.60 -1.59
N LEU A 7 63.52 39.69 -1.47
CA LEU A 7 63.08 38.86 -2.58
C LEU A 7 61.56 38.94 -2.73
N LYS A 8 61.15 39.23 -3.96
CA LYS A 8 59.79 39.37 -4.47
C LYS A 8 59.21 38.01 -4.87
N SER A 9 57.90 38.00 -5.11
CA SER A 9 57.09 36.96 -5.80
C SER A 9 56.58 35.83 -4.88
N LEU A 10 55.36 35.31 -4.99
CA LEU A 10 54.39 35.30 -6.08
C LEU A 10 52.96 35.49 -5.54
N VAL A 11 52.16 36.25 -6.28
CA VAL A 11 50.70 36.12 -6.29
C VAL A 11 50.35 34.70 -6.75
N ARG A 12 49.62 33.95 -5.93
CA ARG A 12 48.88 32.76 -6.38
C ARG A 12 47.39 33.06 -6.32
N ALA A 13 46.81 33.25 -7.50
CA ALA A 13 45.39 33.22 -7.75
C ALA A 13 44.88 31.77 -7.76
N GLY A 14 43.61 31.58 -7.36
CA GLY A 14 42.87 30.31 -7.37
C GLY A 14 42.53 29.87 -5.94
N LEU A 15 41.30 29.53 -5.57
CA LEU A 15 40.24 28.91 -6.36
C LEU A 15 38.92 29.05 -5.57
N CYS A 16 37.80 29.20 -6.29
CA CYS A 16 36.45 28.72 -6.00
C CYS A 16 36.09 28.39 -4.54
N THR A 17 35.11 29.08 -3.94
CA THR A 17 33.68 28.65 -3.95
C THR A 17 33.55 27.16 -3.63
N THR A 18 32.93 26.71 -2.54
CA THR A 18 31.53 26.94 -2.19
C THR A 18 31.28 26.39 -0.79
N MET A 19 30.45 27.09 -0.03
CA MET A 19 29.74 26.59 1.15
C MET A 19 29.12 25.21 0.82
N LEU A 20 29.61 24.14 1.46
CA LEU A 20 29.01 22.82 1.41
C LEU A 20 27.73 22.85 2.25
N ILE A 21 26.66 23.43 1.70
CA ILE A 21 25.31 23.17 2.18
C ILE A 21 25.02 21.75 1.69
N ALA A 22 25.17 20.78 2.57
CA ALA A 22 24.58 19.46 2.38
C ALA A 22 23.06 19.64 2.35
N ALA A 23 22.52 19.86 1.15
CA ALA A 23 21.09 19.76 0.89
C ALA A 23 20.71 18.28 1.01
N GLY A 24 20.53 17.82 2.26
CA GLY A 24 19.85 16.59 2.55
C GLY A 24 18.46 16.70 1.96
N SER A 25 18.26 16.08 0.81
CA SER A 25 16.93 15.93 0.25
C SER A 25 16.17 15.00 1.19
N ALA A 26 15.39 15.58 2.11
CA ALA A 26 14.36 14.85 2.80
C ALA A 26 13.41 14.34 1.71
N ALA A 27 13.56 13.06 1.35
CA ALA A 27 12.60 12.39 0.50
C ALA A 27 11.27 12.43 1.26
N PHE A 28 10.39 13.33 0.85
CA PHE A 28 9.00 13.34 1.29
C PHE A 28 8.38 12.03 0.79
N ALA A 29 8.30 11.02 1.65
CA ALA A 29 7.49 9.85 1.39
C ALA A 29 6.04 10.33 1.31
N SER A 30 5.46 10.36 0.10
CA SER A 30 4.03 10.58 -0.06
C SER A 30 3.31 9.41 0.62
N ASN A 31 2.59 9.70 1.70
CA ASN A 31 1.64 8.77 2.28
C ASN A 31 0.39 8.73 1.39
N ASP A 32 0.54 8.22 0.17
CA ASP A 32 -0.58 7.95 -0.71
C ASP A 32 -1.32 6.75 -0.15
N ASN A 33 -2.34 7.04 0.66
CA ASN A 33 -3.19 6.03 1.28
C ASN A 33 -3.90 5.24 0.18
N PHE A 34 -3.65 3.93 0.07
CA PHE A 34 -4.31 3.12 -0.94
C PHE A 34 -5.80 3.08 -0.65
N THR A 35 -6.60 3.35 -1.67
CA THR A 35 -8.03 3.21 -1.62
C THR A 35 -8.60 2.77 -2.96
N GLN A 36 -9.56 1.85 -2.94
CA GLN A 36 -10.21 1.35 -4.13
C GLN A 36 -11.66 0.94 -3.87
N CYS A 37 -12.53 1.29 -4.80
CA CYS A 37 -13.93 0.89 -4.81
C CYS A 37 -14.20 -0.12 -5.91
N GLY A 38 -15.08 -1.09 -5.64
CA GLY A 38 -15.52 -2.02 -6.67
C GLY A 38 -16.35 -3.17 -6.12
N LYS A 39 -16.45 -4.26 -6.89
CA LYS A 39 -17.14 -5.47 -6.45
C LYS A 39 -16.16 -6.39 -5.72
N ALA A 40 -16.60 -6.95 -4.60
CA ALA A 40 -15.97 -8.12 -4.00
C ALA A 40 -16.76 -9.38 -4.36
N SER A 41 -16.05 -10.49 -4.51
CA SER A 41 -16.65 -11.82 -4.45
C SER A 41 -15.90 -12.69 -3.43
N TRP A 42 -16.25 -13.97 -3.33
CA TRP A 42 -15.59 -14.87 -2.41
C TRP A 42 -15.27 -16.23 -3.01
N TYR A 43 -14.27 -16.90 -2.45
CA TYR A 43 -13.86 -18.24 -2.87
C TYR A 43 -13.64 -19.19 -1.69
N LYS A 44 -13.69 -20.48 -2.00
CA LYS A 44 -13.34 -21.60 -1.11
C LYS A 44 -12.46 -22.56 -1.92
N LEU A 45 -11.21 -22.17 -2.11
CA LEU A 45 -10.23 -22.94 -2.88
C LEU A 45 -9.42 -23.84 -1.94
N GLY A 46 -9.00 -24.99 -2.46
CA GLY A 46 -7.90 -25.79 -1.91
C GLY A 46 -6.62 -25.55 -2.72
N GLY A 47 -5.55 -26.29 -2.40
CA GLY A 47 -4.28 -26.21 -3.13
C GLY A 47 -3.39 -25.05 -2.67
N THR A 48 -2.61 -24.50 -3.59
CA THR A 48 -1.60 -23.47 -3.30
C THR A 48 -2.01 -22.14 -3.95
N THR A 49 -1.90 -21.05 -3.19
CA THR A 49 -2.18 -19.68 -3.64
C THR A 49 -1.03 -19.11 -4.48
N ALA A 50 -1.23 -17.98 -5.16
CA ALA A 50 -0.17 -17.33 -5.93
C ALA A 50 1.03 -16.83 -5.08
N SER A 51 0.88 -16.69 -3.75
CA SER A 51 2.02 -16.42 -2.86
C SER A 51 2.83 -17.67 -2.50
N GLY A 52 2.41 -18.86 -2.92
CA GLY A 52 3.02 -20.14 -2.56
C GLY A 52 2.51 -20.74 -1.24
N GLU A 53 1.61 -20.07 -0.53
CA GLU A 53 1.03 -20.58 0.71
C GLU A 53 -0.13 -21.55 0.44
N PRO A 54 -0.35 -22.60 1.28
CA PRO A 54 -1.55 -23.41 1.21
C PRO A 54 -2.82 -22.57 1.38
N ALA A 55 -3.82 -22.80 0.53
CA ALA A 55 -5.10 -22.12 0.60
C ALA A 55 -5.84 -22.50 1.89
N ASN A 56 -6.28 -21.48 2.64
CA ASN A 56 -7.07 -21.66 3.85
C ASN A 56 -8.38 -20.86 3.75
N PRO A 57 -9.51 -21.51 3.36
CA PRO A 57 -10.81 -20.84 3.27
C PRO A 57 -11.34 -20.29 4.60
N ASN A 58 -10.80 -20.77 5.72
CA ASN A 58 -11.15 -20.30 7.06
C ASN A 58 -10.25 -19.14 7.53
N GLY A 59 -9.18 -18.83 6.80
CA GLY A 59 -8.29 -17.71 7.06
C GLY A 59 -8.86 -16.37 6.60
N LEU A 60 -8.29 -15.26 7.07
CA LEU A 60 -8.66 -13.90 6.64
C LEU A 60 -7.67 -13.40 5.59
N THR A 61 -7.79 -13.96 4.38
CA THR A 61 -6.95 -13.59 3.25
C THR A 61 -7.78 -13.22 2.01
N ALA A 62 -7.11 -12.67 1.01
CA ALA A 62 -7.75 -12.26 -0.24
C ALA A 62 -6.79 -12.28 -1.44
N ALA A 63 -7.39 -12.35 -2.62
CA ALA A 63 -6.74 -12.15 -3.90
C ALA A 63 -6.88 -10.68 -4.35
N HIS A 64 -5.76 -10.08 -4.75
CA HIS A 64 -5.73 -8.75 -5.37
C HIS A 64 -4.74 -8.72 -6.55
N ARG A 65 -5.03 -7.88 -7.57
CA ARG A 65 -4.28 -7.88 -8.84
C ARG A 65 -2.84 -7.44 -8.67
N THR A 66 -2.63 -6.35 -7.93
CA THR A 66 -1.37 -5.62 -7.92
C THR A 66 -0.83 -5.34 -6.53
N LEU A 67 -1.60 -5.60 -5.47
CA LEU A 67 -1.12 -5.33 -4.13
C LEU A 67 -0.04 -6.36 -3.79
N PRO A 68 1.07 -5.94 -3.15
CA PRO A 68 2.09 -6.87 -2.69
C PRO A 68 1.49 -7.98 -1.82
N PHE A 69 2.08 -9.17 -1.90
CA PHE A 69 1.72 -10.22 -0.96
C PHE A 69 2.12 -9.79 0.46
N GLY A 70 1.31 -10.16 1.45
CA GLY A 70 1.49 -9.72 2.83
C GLY A 70 0.83 -8.38 3.16
N THR A 71 0.41 -7.58 2.16
CA THR A 71 -0.30 -6.33 2.43
C THR A 71 -1.58 -6.60 3.21
N MET A 72 -1.78 -5.84 4.28
CA MET A 72 -3.02 -5.85 5.06
C MET A 72 -3.94 -4.76 4.52
N VAL A 73 -5.18 -5.12 4.19
CA VAL A 73 -6.19 -4.19 3.73
C VAL A 73 -7.46 -4.31 4.56
N GLU A 74 -8.11 -3.19 4.83
CA GLU A 74 -9.47 -3.19 5.37
C GLU A 74 -10.47 -3.22 4.22
N VAL A 75 -11.39 -4.19 4.27
CA VAL A 75 -12.47 -4.34 3.29
C VAL A 75 -13.77 -3.98 3.99
N THR A 76 -14.51 -3.02 3.45
CA THR A 76 -15.80 -2.58 3.98
C THR A 76 -16.91 -2.91 3.00
N ASN A 77 -17.90 -3.69 3.43
CA ASN A 77 -19.10 -3.96 2.65
C ASN A 77 -20.06 -2.76 2.73
N LEU A 78 -20.22 -2.06 1.60
CA LEU A 78 -20.99 -0.82 1.55
C LEU A 78 -22.50 -1.04 1.72
N SER A 79 -22.98 -2.28 1.54
CA SER A 79 -24.42 -2.59 1.71
C SER A 79 -24.87 -2.72 3.16
N ASN A 80 -23.94 -2.96 4.10
CA ASN A 80 -24.28 -3.18 5.51
C ASN A 80 -23.28 -2.54 6.50
N GLY A 81 -22.22 -1.89 6.01
CA GLY A 81 -21.21 -1.22 6.82
C GLY A 81 -20.29 -2.14 7.63
N LYS A 82 -20.34 -3.47 7.42
CA LYS A 82 -19.40 -4.39 8.07
C LYS A 82 -18.05 -4.31 7.41
N SER A 83 -16.98 -4.33 8.19
CA SER A 83 -15.60 -4.37 7.70
C SER A 83 -14.82 -5.57 8.26
N VAL A 84 -13.77 -5.96 7.55
CA VAL A 84 -12.81 -6.97 7.98
C VAL A 84 -11.44 -6.66 7.39
N THR A 85 -10.39 -6.81 8.18
CA THR A 85 -9.01 -6.76 7.68
C THR A 85 -8.63 -8.12 7.12
N VAL A 86 -8.06 -8.14 5.91
CA VAL A 86 -7.54 -9.35 5.25
C VAL A 86 -6.10 -9.13 4.79
N ARG A 87 -5.35 -10.22 4.70
CA ARG A 87 -4.00 -10.23 4.11
C ARG A 87 -4.07 -10.63 2.64
N ILE A 88 -3.37 -9.91 1.78
CA ILE A 88 -3.23 -10.30 0.37
C ILE A 88 -2.26 -11.48 0.27
N ASN A 89 -2.72 -12.62 -0.24
CA ASN A 89 -1.86 -13.79 -0.49
C ASN A 89 -2.13 -14.47 -1.85
N ASP A 90 -3.00 -13.89 -2.67
CA ASP A 90 -3.34 -14.49 -3.95
C ASP A 90 -3.55 -13.42 -5.06
N ARG A 91 -3.68 -13.88 -6.31
CA ARG A 91 -3.81 -13.03 -7.51
C ARG A 91 -5.17 -13.14 -8.18
N GLY A 92 -5.58 -12.05 -8.80
CA GLY A 92 -6.94 -11.83 -9.31
C GLY A 92 -7.65 -10.74 -8.49
N PRO A 93 -8.97 -10.58 -8.61
CA PRO A 93 -9.86 -11.19 -9.60
C PRO A 93 -9.58 -10.70 -11.03
N TYR A 94 -9.84 -11.52 -12.05
CA TYR A 94 -9.68 -11.09 -13.46
C TYR A 94 -10.99 -10.66 -14.13
N SER A 95 -12.15 -10.89 -13.51
CA SER A 95 -13.42 -10.41 -14.06
C SER A 95 -13.56 -8.90 -13.90
N LYS A 96 -14.13 -8.25 -14.93
CA LYS A 96 -14.37 -6.81 -14.98
C LYS A 96 -15.18 -6.34 -13.77
N GLY A 97 -14.74 -5.23 -13.17
CA GLY A 97 -15.41 -4.56 -12.05
C GLY A 97 -15.26 -5.24 -10.68
N ARG A 98 -14.67 -6.45 -10.59
CA ARG A 98 -14.23 -7.01 -9.31
C ARG A 98 -12.87 -6.44 -8.93
N VAL A 99 -12.68 -6.06 -7.68
CA VAL A 99 -11.42 -5.48 -7.17
C VAL A 99 -10.74 -6.42 -6.19
N ILE A 100 -11.50 -7.25 -5.48
CA ILE A 100 -10.96 -8.18 -4.49
C ILE A 100 -11.81 -9.46 -4.43
N ASP A 101 -11.17 -10.61 -4.32
CA ASP A 101 -11.84 -11.87 -4.00
C ASP A 101 -11.37 -12.30 -2.61
N VAL A 102 -12.30 -12.45 -1.66
CA VAL A 102 -11.96 -12.78 -0.27
C VAL A 102 -12.24 -14.25 0.04
N THR A 103 -11.63 -14.79 1.09
CA THR A 103 -11.97 -16.14 1.56
C THR A 103 -13.41 -16.24 2.06
N TYR A 104 -13.93 -17.48 2.14
CA TYR A 104 -15.23 -17.78 2.75
C TYR A 104 -15.38 -17.18 4.15
N ALA A 105 -14.37 -17.30 5.03
CA ALA A 105 -14.41 -16.72 6.36
C ALA A 105 -14.55 -15.18 6.36
N ALA A 106 -13.81 -14.49 5.50
CA ALA A 106 -13.90 -13.04 5.35
C ALA A 106 -15.28 -12.61 4.82
N ALA A 107 -15.82 -13.32 3.82
CA ALA A 107 -17.15 -13.04 3.28
C ALA A 107 -18.29 -13.31 4.28
N LYS A 108 -18.11 -14.31 5.16
CA LYS A 108 -19.02 -14.57 6.29
C LYS A 108 -19.05 -13.38 7.25
N LYS A 109 -17.88 -12.83 7.61
CA LYS A 109 -17.77 -11.64 8.47
C LYS A 109 -18.37 -10.39 7.81
N LEU A 110 -18.10 -10.19 6.51
CA LEU A 110 -18.66 -9.09 5.72
C LEU A 110 -20.16 -9.25 5.42
N GLY A 111 -20.74 -10.43 5.68
CA GLY A 111 -22.17 -10.68 5.59
C GLY A 111 -22.71 -10.69 4.17
N PHE A 112 -21.98 -11.25 3.21
CA PHE A 112 -22.44 -11.34 1.81
C PHE A 112 -22.37 -12.74 1.18
N ILE A 113 -22.18 -13.80 1.97
CA ILE A 113 -22.13 -15.20 1.49
C ILE A 113 -23.29 -15.52 0.55
N ARG A 114 -24.53 -15.28 0.98
CA ARG A 114 -25.75 -15.57 0.20
C ARG A 114 -25.88 -14.71 -1.07
N LYS A 115 -25.32 -13.49 -1.07
CA LYS A 115 -25.36 -12.59 -2.24
C LYS A 115 -24.30 -12.99 -3.29
N GLY A 116 -23.24 -13.69 -2.89
CA GLY A 116 -22.10 -14.04 -3.74
C GLY A 116 -21.16 -12.86 -4.04
N ILE A 117 -21.73 -11.69 -4.35
CA ILE A 117 -21.03 -10.47 -4.73
C ILE A 117 -21.60 -9.28 -3.95
N THR A 118 -20.75 -8.33 -3.57
CA THR A 118 -21.19 -7.05 -2.99
C THR A 118 -20.29 -5.89 -3.42
N LYS A 119 -20.78 -4.65 -3.31
CA LYS A 119 -19.92 -3.48 -3.45
C LYS A 119 -19.11 -3.29 -2.18
N VAL A 120 -17.80 -3.06 -2.34
CA VAL A 120 -16.87 -2.83 -1.25
C VAL A 120 -16.04 -1.58 -1.48
N HIS A 121 -15.55 -1.06 -0.37
CA HIS A 121 -14.42 -0.15 -0.31
C HIS A 121 -13.24 -0.90 0.30
N VAL A 122 -12.07 -0.81 -0.33
CA VAL A 122 -10.81 -1.38 0.13
C VAL A 122 -9.88 -0.22 0.46
N SER A 123 -9.25 -0.27 1.62
CA SER A 123 -8.23 0.71 2.03
C SER A 123 -7.03 0.01 2.64
N ASP A 124 -5.97 0.77 2.92
CA ASP A 124 -4.90 0.29 3.80
C ASP A 124 -5.45 -0.34 5.08
N GLY A 125 -4.65 -1.26 5.66
CA GLY A 125 -4.94 -1.97 6.90
C GLY A 125 -5.32 -1.06 8.07
N PRO A 126 -5.70 -1.67 9.21
CA PRO A 126 -6.69 -1.15 10.15
C PRO A 126 -6.53 0.35 10.41
N LYS A 127 -7.42 1.14 9.81
CA LYS A 127 -7.60 2.55 10.11
C LYS A 127 -8.95 2.65 10.79
N GLN A 128 -8.97 3.12 12.03
CA GLN A 128 -10.21 3.43 12.73
C GLN A 128 -10.85 4.66 12.06
N VAL A 129 -11.49 4.49 10.90
CA VAL A 129 -12.11 5.60 10.17
C VAL A 129 -13.55 5.75 10.64
N ALA A 130 -13.89 6.95 11.14
CA ALA A 130 -15.24 7.31 11.56
C ALA A 130 -16.25 7.01 10.44
N LYS A 131 -17.28 6.23 10.79
CA LYS A 131 -18.16 5.53 9.85
C LYS A 131 -19.16 6.48 9.19
N ASN A 132 -18.79 7.06 8.05
CA ASN A 132 -19.75 7.47 7.03
C ASN A 132 -19.55 6.65 5.76
N THR A 133 -20.06 5.41 5.76
CA THR A 133 -19.89 4.41 4.68
C THR A 133 -20.42 4.85 3.32
N LYS A 134 -21.27 5.88 3.27
CA LYS A 134 -21.80 6.45 2.01
C LYS A 134 -20.80 7.34 1.27
N GLN A 135 -19.68 7.73 1.88
CA GLN A 135 -18.73 8.67 1.27
C GLN A 135 -17.54 7.98 0.58
N PHE A 136 -17.32 6.69 0.85
CA PHE A 136 -16.13 5.99 0.35
C PHE A 136 -16.10 5.79 -1.16
N CYS A 137 -17.28 5.60 -1.78
CA CYS A 137 -17.41 5.31 -3.19
C CYS A 137 -18.60 6.12 -3.74
N ARG A 138 -18.31 7.31 -4.29
CA ARG A 138 -19.28 8.09 -5.07
C ARG A 138 -19.41 7.54 -6.48
#